data_AF-X1R4Y5-F1
#
_entry.id   AF-X1R4Y5-F1
#
_cell.length_a   1.000
_cell.length_b   1.000
_cell.length_c   1.000
_cell.angle_alpha   90.00
_cell.angle_beta   90.00
_cell.angle_gamma   90.00
#
_symmetry.space_group_name_H-M   'P 1'
#
loop_
_entity.id
_entity.type
_entity.pdbx_description
1 polymer ?
#
loop_
_entity_poly.entity_id
_entity_poly.type
_entity_poly.pdbx_seq_one_letter_code
_entity_poly.pdbx_strand_id
1 'polypeptide(L)'
;MVNFINEQEMFDTMQDKLKAAVISDILDRLGAREQAMRADIRPVYQGAVVVGRAYTVLTADIFQVIDDPYEGEIEVVDSLKSNDIMVVCT
;
A
#
# COMPACT_ATOMS: atom_id res chain seq x y z
N MET A 1 -10.69 -22.77 9.73
CA MET A 1 -10.22 -21.38 9.71
C MET A 1 -8.70 -21.45 9.66
N VAL A 2 -8.04 -20.75 8.73
CA VAL A 2 -6.57 -20.70 8.72
C VAL A 2 -6.14 -19.82 9.89
N ASN A 3 -5.23 -20.32 10.73
CA ASN A 3 -4.64 -19.54 11.82
C ASN A 3 -3.19 -19.22 11.46
N PHE A 4 -2.86 -17.93 11.41
CA PHE A 4 -1.49 -17.45 11.23
C PHE A 4 -0.87 -17.16 12.61
N ILE A 5 0.42 -17.43 12.76
CA ILE A 5 1.19 -17.23 13.99
C ILE A 5 1.48 -15.74 14.21
N ASN A 6 1.67 -14.98 13.12
CA ASN A 6 1.86 -13.52 13.15
C ASN A 6 1.47 -12.88 11.81
N GLU A 7 1.57 -11.56 11.73
CA GLU A 7 1.23 -10.80 10.50
C GLU A 7 2.19 -11.09 9.34
N GLN A 8 3.47 -11.36 9.61
CA GLN A 8 4.43 -11.68 8.56
C GLN A 8 4.00 -12.94 7.81
N GLU A 9 3.71 -14.02 8.53
CA GLU A 9 3.26 -15.28 7.93
C GLU A 9 1.96 -15.10 7.14
N MET A 10 1.05 -14.27 7.67
CA MET A 10 -0.19 -13.92 6.97
C MET A 10 0.10 -13.21 5.65
N PHE A 11 0.93 -12.17 5.65
CA PHE A 11 1.25 -11.39 4.45
C PHE A 11 2.06 -12.18 3.43
N ASP A 12 3.02 -13.00 3.87
CA ASP A 12 3.78 -13.89 3.00
C ASP A 12 2.84 -14.89 2.30
N THR A 13 1.91 -15.47 3.06
CA THR A 13 0.89 -16.38 2.48
C THR A 13 0.00 -15.65 1.48
N MET A 14 -0.42 -14.41 1.79
CA MET A 14 -1.23 -13.61 0.89
C MET A 14 -0.47 -13.28 -0.40
N GLN A 15 0.80 -12.88 -0.31
CA GLN A 15 1.66 -12.54 -1.44
C GLN A 15 1.85 -13.75 -2.38
N ASP A 16 2.02 -14.94 -1.81
CA ASP A 16 2.22 -16.17 -2.58
C ASP A 16 0.94 -16.72 -3.20
N LYS A 17 -0.16 -16.71 -2.44
CA LYS A 17 -1.38 -17.47 -2.78
C LYS A 17 -2.48 -16.62 -3.39
N LEU A 18 -2.53 -15.32 -3.10
CA LEU A 18 -3.65 -14.46 -3.50
C LEU A 18 -3.25 -13.53 -4.64
N LYS A 19 -4.09 -13.46 -5.66
CA LYS A 19 -3.94 -12.51 -6.78
C LYS A 19 -4.90 -11.34 -6.57
N ALA A 20 -4.42 -10.12 -6.79
CA ALA A 20 -5.20 -8.89 -6.62
C ALA A 20 -6.53 -8.92 -7.40
N ALA A 21 -6.53 -9.46 -8.62
CA ALA A 21 -7.76 -9.61 -9.41
C ALA A 21 -8.81 -10.49 -8.73
N VAL A 22 -8.40 -11.63 -8.14
CA VAL A 22 -9.31 -12.53 -7.43
C VAL A 22 -9.86 -11.88 -6.16
N ILE A 23 -9.02 -11.13 -5.44
CA ILE A 23 -9.46 -10.36 -4.27
C ILE A 23 -10.51 -9.31 -4.69
N SER A 24 -10.26 -8.57 -5.78
CA SER A 24 -11.20 -7.58 -6.31
C SER A 24 -12.56 -8.20 -6.65
N ASP A 25 -12.56 -9.33 -7.37
CA ASP A 25 -13.80 -10.03 -7.74
C ASP A 25 -14.61 -10.48 -6.51
N ILE A 26 -13.93 -10.90 -5.44
CA ILE A 26 -14.58 -11.29 -4.19
C ILE A 26 -15.20 -10.06 -3.50
N LEU A 27 -14.46 -8.95 -3.42
CA LEU A 27 -14.95 -7.70 -2.83
C LEU A 27 -16.19 -7.17 -3.57
N ASP A 28 -16.16 -7.21 -4.91
CA ASP A 28 -17.31 -6.82 -5.73
C ASP A 28 -18.55 -7.66 -5.46
N ARG A 29 -18.38 -8.98 -5.27
CA ARG A 29 -19.48 -9.91 -4.90
C ARG A 29 -20.02 -9.66 -3.50
N LEU A 30 -19.17 -9.21 -2.58
CA LEU A 30 -19.57 -8.82 -1.23
C LEU A 30 -20.22 -7.42 -1.18
N GLY A 31 -20.27 -6.70 -2.31
CA GLY A 31 -20.84 -5.37 -2.43
C GLY A 31 -19.88 -4.24 -2.11
N ALA A 32 -18.62 -4.55 -1.76
CA ALA A 32 -17.55 -3.58 -1.58
C ALA A 32 -16.93 -3.25 -2.94
N ARG A 33 -17.57 -2.33 -3.67
CA ARG A 33 -17.10 -1.86 -4.98
C ARG A 33 -16.05 -0.77 -4.81
N GLU A 34 -15.34 -0.45 -5.90
CA GLU A 34 -14.37 0.66 -5.97
C GLU A 34 -13.15 0.48 -5.04
N GLN A 35 -12.74 -0.77 -4.80
CA GLN A 35 -11.59 -1.10 -3.93
C GLN A 35 -10.27 -1.29 -4.70
N ALA A 36 -10.31 -1.18 -6.04
CA ALA A 36 -9.12 -1.24 -6.88
C ALA A 36 -8.52 0.16 -7.07
N MET A 37 -7.19 0.23 -7.12
CA MET A 37 -6.46 1.46 -7.45
C MET A 37 -6.77 1.92 -8.88
N ARG A 38 -6.55 3.21 -9.16
CA ARG A 38 -6.66 3.76 -10.51
C ARG A 38 -5.75 2.99 -11.49
N ALA A 39 -6.23 2.78 -12.72
CA ALA A 39 -5.55 2.00 -13.74
C ALA A 39 -4.23 2.62 -14.28
N ASP A 40 -3.95 3.87 -13.91
CA ASP A 40 -2.69 4.57 -14.22
C ASP A 40 -1.60 4.33 -13.16
N ILE A 41 -1.94 3.77 -11.99
CA ILE A 41 -0.96 3.27 -11.03
C ILE A 41 -0.44 1.91 -11.54
N ARG A 42 0.85 1.86 -11.91
CA ARG A 42 1.47 0.68 -12.55
C ARG A 42 2.74 0.24 -11.83
N PRO A 43 3.02 -1.08 -11.78
CA PRO A 43 4.29 -1.59 -11.30
C PRO A 43 5.48 -1.02 -12.06
N VAL A 44 6.54 -0.68 -11.33
CA VAL A 44 7.81 -0.20 -11.93
C VAL A 44 8.60 -1.34 -12.57
N TYR A 45 8.35 -2.59 -12.17
CA TYR A 45 8.97 -3.78 -12.74
C TYR A 45 7.96 -4.93 -12.88
N GLN A 46 8.25 -5.85 -13.80
CA GLN A 46 7.38 -7.01 -14.03
C GLN A 46 7.40 -7.96 -12.82
N GLY A 47 6.23 -8.47 -12.47
CA GLY A 47 6.07 -9.40 -11.35
C GLY A 47 6.09 -8.75 -9.97
N ALA A 48 6.11 -7.41 -9.87
CA ALA A 48 5.99 -6.74 -8.58
C ALA A 48 4.67 -7.10 -7.90
N VAL A 49 4.78 -7.58 -6.66
CA VAL A 49 3.64 -7.83 -5.77
C VAL A 49 4.03 -7.30 -4.40
N VAL A 50 3.16 -6.47 -3.83
CA VAL A 50 3.31 -5.94 -2.48
C VAL A 50 2.05 -6.24 -1.68
N VAL A 51 2.23 -6.67 -0.44
CA VAL A 51 1.14 -6.93 0.50
C VAL A 51 1.60 -6.45 1.87
N GLY A 52 0.73 -5.75 2.59
CA GLY A 52 1.02 -5.25 3.93
C GLY A 52 -0.06 -4.31 4.45
N ARG A 53 0.25 -3.59 5.52
CA ARG A 53 -0.60 -2.56 6.12
C ARG A 53 -0.42 -1.24 5.36
N ALA A 54 -1.51 -0.56 5.01
CA ALA A 54 -1.40 0.74 4.36
C ALA A 54 -0.89 1.79 5.36
N TYR A 55 0.24 2.41 5.03
CA TYR A 55 0.72 3.63 5.67
C TYR A 55 0.40 4.80 4.74
N THR A 56 -0.60 5.61 5.10
CA THR A 56 -1.17 6.63 4.19
C THR A 56 -0.46 7.96 4.32
N VAL A 57 -0.09 8.56 3.19
CA VAL A 57 0.58 9.86 3.10
C VAL A 57 -0.21 10.77 2.18
N LEU A 58 -0.53 11.98 2.65
CA LEU A 58 -1.13 13.04 1.85
C LEU A 58 -0.09 14.15 1.68
N THR A 59 0.15 14.53 0.44
CA THR A 59 1.06 15.60 0.06
C THR A 59 0.28 16.75 -0.57
N ALA A 60 0.83 17.96 -0.54
CA ALA A 60 0.21 19.12 -1.17
C ALA A 60 1.30 20.06 -1.70
N ASP A 61 0.98 20.82 -2.73
CA ASP A 61 1.92 21.78 -3.32
C ASP A 61 2.27 22.90 -2.33
N ILE A 62 3.57 23.13 -2.15
CA ILE A 62 4.11 24.25 -1.37
C ILE A 62 4.68 25.28 -2.34
N PHE A 63 4.11 26.50 -2.32
CA PHE A 63 4.50 27.59 -3.23
C PHE A 63 5.51 28.58 -2.62
N GLN A 64 5.94 28.32 -1.39
CA GLN A 64 6.93 29.11 -0.67
C GLN A 64 8.24 28.32 -0.55
N VAL A 65 9.37 29.02 -0.61
CA VAL A 65 10.67 28.40 -0.31
C VAL A 65 10.77 28.23 1.21
N ILE A 66 10.97 26.99 1.65
CA ILE A 66 11.21 26.63 3.04
C ILE A 66 12.63 26.09 3.19
N ASP A 67 13.23 26.29 4.35
CA ASP A 67 14.64 25.95 4.59
C ASP A 67 14.88 24.43 4.54
N ASP A 68 13.94 23.62 5.03
CA ASP A 68 13.99 22.16 4.96
C ASP A 68 12.73 21.60 4.27
N PRO A 69 12.72 21.51 2.93
CA PRO A 69 11.56 21.08 2.17
C PRO A 69 11.27 19.58 2.23
N TYR A 70 12.14 18.79 2.85
CA TYR A 70 12.03 17.33 2.88
C TYR A 70 11.89 16.76 4.30
N GLU A 71 11.88 17.60 5.32
CA GLU A 71 11.78 17.18 6.73
C GLU A 71 10.61 16.20 6.93
N GLY A 72 9.41 16.56 6.44
CA GLY A 72 8.22 15.72 6.57
C GLY A 72 8.29 14.41 5.80
N GLU A 73 8.80 14.42 4.57
CA GLU A 73 8.99 13.21 3.76
C GLU A 73 10.02 12.26 4.39
N ILE A 74 11.09 12.80 4.96
CA ILE A 74 12.12 12.03 5.67
C ILE A 74 11.52 11.39 6.93
N GLU A 75 10.80 12.17 7.75
CA GLU A 75 10.13 11.66 8.94
C GLU A 75 9.15 10.51 8.62
N VAL A 76 8.38 10.65 7.54
CA VAL A 76 7.48 9.61 7.05
C VAL A 76 8.24 8.33 6.73
N VAL A 77 9.32 8.41 5.94
CA VAL A 77 10.13 7.25 5.57
C VAL A 77 10.75 6.59 6.81
N ASP A 78 11.29 7.39 7.73
CA ASP A 78 11.94 6.91 8.96
C ASP A 78 10.96 6.24 9.93
N SER A 79 9.67 6.59 9.88
CA SER A 79 8.62 6.05 10.74
C SER A 79 8.03 4.72 10.28
N LEU A 80 8.33 4.29 9.04
CA LEU A 80 7.79 3.05 8.48
C LEU A 80 8.21 1.83 9.32
N LYS A 81 7.27 0.92 9.53
CA LYS A 81 7.50 -0.34 10.22
C LYS A 81 7.52 -1.51 9.23
N SER A 82 7.98 -2.66 9.72
CA SER A 82 7.88 -3.91 8.95
C SER A 82 6.44 -4.15 8.51
N ASN A 83 6.26 -4.52 7.24
CA ASN A 83 4.98 -4.74 6.57
C ASN A 83 4.13 -3.50 6.29
N ASP A 84 4.63 -2.29 6.54
CA ASP A 84 3.97 -1.08 6.03
C ASP A 84 4.18 -0.93 4.52
N ILE A 85 3.10 -0.57 3.83
CA ILE A 85 3.07 -0.20 2.41
C ILE A 85 2.67 1.26 2.35
N MET A 86 3.63 2.10 1.99
CA MET A 86 3.38 3.53 1.83
C MET A 86 2.44 3.78 0.64
N VAL A 87 1.31 4.41 0.90
CA VAL A 87 0.31 4.80 -0.10
C VAL A 87 0.22 6.32 -0.12
N VAL A 88 0.72 6.92 -1.20
CA VAL A 88 0.88 8.37 -1.32
C VAL A 88 -0.15 8.94 -2.29
N CYS A 89 -0.79 10.04 -1.91
CA CYS A 89 -1.56 10.88 -2.82
C CYS A 89 -1.20 12.37 -2.68
N THR A 90 -1.58 13.12 -3.71
CA THR A 90 -1.47 14.60 -3.83
C THR A 90 -2.86 15.19 -3.90
#